data_AF-A0A383AXA3-F1
#
_entry.id   AF-A0A383AXA3-F1
#
_cell.length_a   1.000
_cell.length_b   1.000
_cell.length_c   1.000
_cell.angle_alpha   90.00
_cell.angle_beta   90.00
_cell.angle_gamma   90.00
#
_symmetry.space_group_name_H-M   'P 1'
#
loop_
_entity.id
_entity.type
_entity.pdbx_description
1 polymer ?
#
loop_
_entity_poly.entity_id
_entity_poly.type
_entity_poly.pdbx_seq_one_letter_code
_entity_poly.pdbx_strand_id
1 'polypeptide(L)'
;EELGRHDTLNEFEHWWKNPVEIFLGLFALANAGVVLSSFGTGTWLVLAGLLIGKPVGITLFTWLGQKIFKLELPTGMDFRHLLTVGMVAGIGFTVALFVATAAFKPGTPGLDPVKMGALGSFAAAFMAIIGARAMGIRPGGAATNKEEPAAETGKEEDASAD
;
A
#
# COMPACT_ATOMS: atom_id res chain seq x y z
N GLU A 1 36.63 -6.98 3.61
CA GLU A 1 36.11 -7.37 2.29
C GLU A 1 34.58 -7.57 2.28
N GLU A 2 33.79 -6.63 2.82
CA GLU A 2 32.31 -6.76 2.84
C GLU A 2 31.56 -5.76 1.93
N LEU A 3 32.28 -4.95 1.14
CA LEU A 3 31.69 -3.90 0.29
C LEU A 3 31.41 -4.33 -1.17
N GLY A 4 31.39 -5.64 -1.46
CA GLY A 4 31.25 -6.17 -2.83
C GLY A 4 30.30 -7.36 -3.01
N ARG A 5 29.45 -7.67 -2.02
CA ARG A 5 28.44 -8.72 -2.19
C ARG A 5 27.28 -8.18 -3.02
N HIS A 6 27.15 -8.67 -4.25
CA HIS A 6 25.89 -8.60 -4.98
C HIS A 6 24.75 -9.03 -4.05
N ASP A 7 23.74 -8.18 -3.91
CA ASP A 7 22.57 -8.48 -3.11
C ASP A 7 21.69 -9.45 -3.88
N THR A 8 22.03 -10.74 -3.76
CA THR A 8 21.34 -11.84 -4.43
C THR A 8 19.86 -11.93 -4.06
N LEU A 9 19.46 -11.42 -2.88
CA LEU A 9 18.07 -11.36 -2.47
C LEU A 9 17.34 -10.23 -3.19
N ASN A 10 17.96 -9.05 -3.31
CA ASN A 10 17.39 -7.94 -4.06
C ASN A 10 17.26 -8.26 -5.55
N GLU A 11 18.26 -8.94 -6.14
CA GLU A 11 18.18 -9.42 -7.53
C GLU A 11 17.04 -10.45 -7.70
N PHE A 12 16.88 -11.37 -6.75
CA PHE A 12 15.77 -12.34 -6.75
C PHE A 12 14.40 -11.67 -6.63
N GLU A 13 14.25 -10.68 -5.74
CA GLU A 13 13.02 -9.90 -5.59
C GLU A 13 12.63 -9.18 -6.88
N HIS A 14 13.59 -8.49 -7.51
CA HIS A 14 13.35 -7.80 -8.77
C HIS A 14 12.96 -8.77 -9.90
N TRP A 15 13.57 -9.94 -9.94
CA TRP A 15 13.26 -10.97 -10.93
C TRP A 15 11.85 -11.54 -10.74
N TRP A 16 11.40 -11.76 -9.50
CA TRP A 16 10.08 -12.32 -9.19
C TRP A 16 8.94 -11.31 -9.20
N LYS A 17 9.21 -10.01 -9.06
CA LYS A 17 8.18 -8.97 -9.07
C LYS A 17 7.27 -9.04 -10.31
N ASN A 18 7.86 -9.01 -11.51
CA ASN A 18 7.10 -8.97 -12.75
C ASN A 18 6.25 -10.25 -12.96
N PRO A 19 6.79 -11.47 -12.77
CA PRO A 19 5.97 -12.69 -12.76
C PRO A 19 4.81 -12.62 -11.77
N VAL A 20 5.05 -12.21 -10.53
CA VAL A 20 4.02 -12.15 -9.47
C VAL A 20 2.89 -11.20 -9.85
N GLU A 21 3.20 -10.03 -10.40
CA GLU A 21 2.18 -9.08 -10.86
C GLU A 21 1.30 -9.67 -11.96
N ILE A 22 1.89 -10.38 -12.92
CA ILE A 22 1.16 -11.10 -13.98
C ILE A 22 0.27 -12.18 -13.38
N PHE A 23 0.81 -13.01 -12.47
CA PHE A 23 0.03 -14.08 -11.82
C PHE A 23 -1.10 -13.54 -10.96
N LEU A 24 -0.89 -12.45 -10.23
CA LEU A 24 -1.94 -11.78 -9.45
C LEU A 24 -3.04 -11.22 -10.36
N GLY A 25 -2.67 -10.62 -11.49
CA GLY A 25 -3.61 -10.15 -12.50
C GLY A 25 -4.45 -11.30 -13.09
N LEU A 26 -3.80 -12.41 -13.47
CA LEU A 26 -4.49 -13.60 -13.98
C LEU A 26 -5.37 -14.26 -12.90
N PHE A 27 -4.89 -14.34 -11.66
CA PHE A 27 -5.63 -14.85 -10.52
C PHE A 27 -6.89 -14.04 -10.27
N ALA A 28 -6.74 -12.71 -10.27
CA ALA A 28 -7.86 -11.79 -10.14
C ALA A 28 -8.85 -12.01 -11.28
N LEU A 29 -8.41 -12.03 -12.54
CA LEU A 29 -9.28 -12.23 -13.71
C LEU A 29 -10.04 -13.56 -13.65
N ALA A 30 -9.37 -14.64 -13.27
CA ALA A 30 -9.98 -15.97 -13.14
C ALA A 30 -11.03 -16.04 -12.02
N ASN A 31 -10.87 -15.25 -10.95
CA ASN A 31 -11.75 -15.27 -9.79
C ASN A 31 -12.74 -14.11 -9.71
N ALA A 32 -12.58 -13.09 -10.57
CA ALA A 32 -13.42 -11.90 -10.68
C ALA A 32 -14.76 -12.14 -11.37
N GLY A 33 -15.00 -13.34 -11.91
CA GLY A 33 -16.31 -13.77 -12.37
C GLY A 33 -17.29 -13.86 -11.19
N VAL A 34 -17.85 -12.73 -10.79
CA VAL A 34 -18.77 -12.60 -9.65
C VAL A 34 -20.17 -12.26 -10.14
N VAL A 35 -21.17 -12.95 -9.60
CA VAL A 35 -22.58 -12.72 -9.91
C VAL A 35 -23.05 -11.42 -9.23
N LEU A 36 -23.26 -10.37 -10.03
CA LEU A 36 -23.60 -9.03 -9.50
C LEU A 36 -24.94 -8.96 -8.76
N SER A 37 -25.84 -9.93 -8.95
CA SER A 37 -27.10 -10.02 -8.23
C SER A 37 -26.98 -10.69 -6.85
N SER A 38 -25.81 -11.26 -6.52
CA SER A 38 -25.61 -12.06 -5.30
C SER A 38 -25.25 -11.20 -4.08
N PHE A 39 -26.12 -10.26 -3.72
CA PHE A 39 -25.98 -9.51 -2.47
C PHE A 39 -26.42 -10.36 -1.28
N GLY A 40 -25.58 -10.42 -0.25
CA GLY A 40 -25.92 -11.12 0.98
C GLY A 40 -25.10 -10.64 2.17
N THR A 41 -25.31 -11.28 3.33
CA THR A 41 -24.60 -10.94 4.57
C THR A 41 -23.08 -10.95 4.41
N GLY A 42 -22.55 -11.92 3.65
CA GLY A 42 -21.11 -12.01 3.35
C GLY A 42 -20.56 -10.77 2.64
N THR A 43 -21.34 -10.15 1.75
CA THR A 43 -20.94 -8.91 1.05
C THR A 43 -20.70 -7.78 2.04
N TRP A 44 -21.66 -7.55 2.94
CA TRP A 44 -21.58 -6.49 3.93
C TRP A 44 -20.49 -6.73 4.97
N LEU A 45 -20.29 -7.98 5.40
CA LEU A 45 -19.22 -8.32 6.34
C LEU A 45 -17.84 -8.05 5.76
N VAL A 46 -17.60 -8.46 4.50
CA VAL A 46 -16.32 -8.21 3.82
C VAL A 46 -16.13 -6.71 3.59
N LEU A 47 -17.16 -6.00 3.11
CA LEU A 47 -17.07 -4.55 2.91
C LEU A 47 -16.81 -3.79 4.21
N ALA A 48 -17.54 -4.10 5.29
CA ALA A 48 -17.30 -3.46 6.58
C ALA A 48 -15.88 -3.78 7.09
N GLY A 49 -15.43 -5.02 6.96
CA GLY A 49 -14.07 -5.42 7.35
C GLY A 49 -12.98 -4.68 6.57
N LEU A 50 -13.18 -4.46 5.27
CA LEU A 50 -12.19 -3.77 4.42
C LEU A 50 -12.26 -2.25 4.53
N LEU A 51 -13.45 -1.66 4.38
CA LEU A 51 -13.64 -0.20 4.37
C LEU A 51 -13.57 0.44 5.75
N ILE A 52 -13.97 -0.27 6.81
CA ILE A 52 -13.96 0.25 8.19
C ILE A 52 -12.84 -0.41 8.98
N GLY A 53 -12.75 -1.75 8.91
CA GLY A 53 -11.79 -2.51 9.71
C GLY A 53 -10.34 -2.13 9.43
N LYS A 54 -9.93 -1.95 8.16
CA LYS A 54 -8.54 -1.58 7.84
C LYS A 54 -8.17 -0.16 8.29
N PRO A 55 -8.93 0.91 7.98
CA PRO A 55 -8.60 2.24 8.47
C PRO A 55 -8.58 2.33 9.99
N VAL A 56 -9.58 1.74 10.66
CA VAL A 56 -9.68 1.75 12.12
C VAL A 56 -8.55 0.94 12.74
N GLY A 57 -8.29 -0.27 12.24
CA GLY A 57 -7.24 -1.14 12.75
C GLY A 57 -5.85 -0.50 12.62
N ILE A 58 -5.50 0.00 11.43
CA ILE A 58 -4.20 0.65 11.20
C ILE A 58 -4.06 1.86 12.13
N THR A 59 -5.06 2.75 12.19
CA THR A 59 -5.00 3.93 13.04
C THR A 59 -4.90 3.58 14.52
N LEU A 60 -5.68 2.59 14.99
CA LEU A 60 -5.71 2.16 16.38
C LEU A 60 -4.38 1.53 16.81
N PHE A 61 -3.84 0.61 16.01
CA PHE A 61 -2.58 -0.06 16.33
C PHE A 61 -1.39 0.87 16.24
N THR A 62 -1.38 1.84 15.32
CA THR A 62 -0.35 2.88 15.32
C THR A 62 -0.45 3.76 16.56
N TRP A 63 -1.66 4.21 16.93
CA TRP A 63 -1.86 4.98 18.16
C TRP A 63 -1.41 4.21 19.41
N LEU A 64 -1.73 2.92 19.49
CA LEU A 64 -1.29 2.04 20.56
C LEU A 64 0.25 1.88 20.57
N GLY A 65 0.85 1.76 19.39
CA GLY A 65 2.30 1.77 19.17
C GLY A 65 2.97 3.01 19.76
N GLN A 66 2.43 4.18 19.46
CA GLN A 66 2.93 5.43 20.01
C GLN A 66 2.73 5.52 21.53
N LYS A 67 1.57 5.11 22.04
CA LYS A 67 1.23 5.30 23.46
C LYS A 67 1.93 4.32 24.39
N ILE A 68 1.99 3.05 24.02
CA ILE A 68 2.56 1.98 24.85
C ILE A 68 4.07 1.85 24.60
N PHE A 69 4.48 1.82 23.34
CA PHE A 69 5.86 1.51 22.96
C PHE A 69 6.70 2.77 22.67
N LYS A 70 6.11 3.97 22.75
CA LYS A 70 6.78 5.25 22.46
C LYS A 70 7.42 5.29 21.07
N LEU A 71 6.80 4.60 20.11
CA LEU A 71 7.23 4.63 18.72
C LEU A 71 6.89 5.98 18.09
N GLU A 72 7.78 6.50 17.25
CA GLU A 72 7.58 7.76 16.55
C GLU A 72 7.05 7.51 15.14
N LEU A 73 6.22 8.43 14.65
CA LEU A 73 5.81 8.44 13.25
C LEU A 73 6.98 8.97 12.40
N PRO A 74 7.18 8.47 11.16
CA PRO A 74 8.13 9.04 10.22
C PRO A 74 8.02 10.56 10.08
N THR A 75 9.16 11.21 9.84
CA THR A 75 9.23 12.65 9.66
C THR A 75 8.29 13.12 8.53
N GLY A 76 7.44 14.10 8.83
CA GLY A 76 6.44 14.63 7.90
C GLY A 76 5.12 13.84 7.83
N MET A 77 4.94 12.78 8.62
CA MET A 77 3.71 11.99 8.63
C MET A 77 2.79 12.32 9.82
N ASP A 78 1.73 13.07 9.54
CA ASP A 78 0.62 13.27 10.49
C ASP A 78 -0.41 12.13 10.50
N PHE A 79 -1.28 12.11 11.54
CA PHE A 79 -2.43 11.20 11.66
C PHE A 79 -3.40 11.23 10.46
N ARG A 80 -3.47 12.34 9.73
CA ARG A 80 -4.28 12.45 8.49
C ARG A 80 -3.74 11.54 7.39
N HIS A 81 -2.42 11.49 7.24
CA HIS A 81 -1.75 10.60 6.30
C HIS A 81 -1.96 9.15 6.70
N LEU A 82 -1.84 8.84 7.99
CA LEU A 82 -2.08 7.51 8.52
C LEU A 82 -3.50 6.99 8.22
N LEU A 83 -4.52 7.82 8.47
CA LEU A 83 -5.91 7.45 8.18
C LEU A 83 -6.11 7.22 6.67
N THR A 84 -5.50 8.07 5.83
CA THR A 84 -5.56 7.94 4.37
C THR A 84 -4.89 6.66 3.88
N VAL A 85 -3.70 6.33 4.40
CA VAL A 85 -3.01 5.06 4.14
C VAL A 85 -3.88 3.89 4.58
N GLY A 86 -4.58 4.01 5.71
CA GLY A 86 -5.56 3.03 6.16
C GLY A 86 -6.71 2.81 5.18
N MET A 87 -7.25 3.89 4.58
CA MET A 87 -8.27 3.81 3.53
C MET A 87 -7.73 3.16 2.25
N VAL A 88 -6.51 3.50 1.82
CA VAL A 88 -5.85 2.87 0.65
C VAL A 88 -5.65 1.38 0.90
N ALA A 89 -5.21 1.00 2.10
CA ALA A 89 -5.08 -0.40 2.49
C ALA A 89 -6.41 -1.16 2.40
N GLY A 90 -7.54 -0.46 2.52
CA GLY A 90 -8.91 -0.94 2.29
C GLY A 90 -9.14 -1.62 0.93
N ILE A 91 -8.31 -1.32 -0.08
CA ILE A 91 -8.36 -1.95 -1.42
C ILE A 91 -7.82 -3.38 -1.30
N GLY A 92 -8.67 -4.29 -0.84
CA GLY A 92 -8.32 -5.67 -0.49
C GLY A 92 -8.68 -6.70 -1.55
N PHE A 93 -9.09 -6.27 -2.75
CA PHE A 93 -9.72 -7.12 -3.78
C PHE A 93 -9.06 -8.50 -3.97
N THR A 94 -7.78 -8.54 -4.30
CA THR A 94 -7.06 -9.80 -4.61
C THR A 94 -6.94 -10.72 -3.40
N VAL A 95 -6.52 -10.18 -2.24
CA VAL A 95 -6.37 -10.94 -1.01
C VAL A 95 -7.73 -11.41 -0.49
N ALA A 96 -8.77 -10.59 -0.59
CA ALA A 96 -10.12 -10.97 -0.20
C ALA A 96 -10.70 -12.06 -1.12
N LEU A 97 -10.45 -12.00 -2.43
CA LEU A 97 -10.81 -13.08 -3.35
C LEU A 97 -10.06 -14.37 -3.03
N PHE A 98 -8.76 -14.30 -2.74
CA PHE A 98 -7.97 -15.44 -2.32
C PHE A 98 -8.49 -16.09 -1.04
N VAL A 99 -8.79 -15.28 -0.02
CA VAL A 99 -9.36 -15.78 1.23
C VAL A 99 -10.76 -16.37 0.99
N ALA A 100 -11.58 -15.77 0.13
CA ALA A 100 -12.90 -16.29 -0.20
C ALA A 100 -12.83 -17.67 -0.87
N THR A 101 -11.94 -17.84 -1.86
CA THR A 101 -11.80 -19.12 -2.58
C THR A 101 -11.09 -20.18 -1.76
N ALA A 102 -10.25 -19.80 -0.80
CA ALA A 102 -9.65 -20.70 0.17
C ALA A 102 -10.65 -21.14 1.27
N ALA A 103 -11.53 -20.23 1.71
CA ALA A 103 -12.47 -20.49 2.80
C ALA A 103 -13.73 -21.25 2.36
N PHE A 104 -14.19 -21.05 1.13
CA PHE A 104 -15.44 -21.62 0.62
C PHE A 104 -15.20 -22.53 -0.58
N LYS A 105 -15.81 -23.72 -0.54
CA LYS A 105 -15.78 -24.65 -1.69
C LYS A 105 -16.58 -24.06 -2.87
N PRO A 106 -16.17 -24.32 -4.12
CA PRO A 106 -16.94 -23.95 -5.31
C PRO A 106 -18.36 -24.51 -5.25
N GLY A 107 -19.36 -23.68 -5.61
CA GLY A 107 -20.78 -24.06 -5.59
C GLY A 107 -21.48 -23.93 -4.24
N THR A 108 -20.79 -23.46 -3.18
CA THR A 108 -21.44 -23.15 -1.91
C THR A 108 -22.17 -21.79 -1.95
N PRO A 109 -23.37 -21.66 -1.35
CA PRO A 109 -24.14 -20.41 -1.39
C PRO A 109 -23.44 -19.19 -0.78
N GLY A 110 -22.41 -19.39 0.05
CA GLY A 110 -21.68 -18.32 0.72
C GLY A 110 -20.58 -17.66 -0.12
N LEU A 111 -20.11 -18.30 -1.20
CA LEU A 111 -18.95 -17.83 -1.95
C LEU A 111 -19.25 -16.56 -2.74
N ASP A 112 -20.37 -16.52 -3.45
CA ASP A 112 -20.71 -15.40 -4.34
C ASP A 112 -20.92 -14.07 -3.58
N PRO A 113 -21.65 -14.02 -2.44
CA PRO A 113 -21.74 -12.80 -1.64
C PRO A 113 -20.39 -12.30 -1.12
N VAL A 114 -19.49 -13.20 -0.72
CA VAL A 114 -18.16 -12.84 -0.20
C VAL A 114 -17.28 -12.28 -1.32
N LYS A 115 -17.29 -12.91 -2.50
CA LYS A 115 -16.62 -12.39 -3.71
C LYS A 115 -17.17 -11.03 -4.14
N MET A 116 -18.48 -10.82 -4.02
CA MET A 116 -19.12 -9.51 -4.25
C MET A 116 -18.58 -8.44 -3.29
N GLY A 117 -18.40 -8.79 -2.02
CA GLY A 117 -17.82 -7.88 -1.04
C GLY A 117 -16.36 -7.54 -1.36
N ALA A 118 -15.58 -8.53 -1.82
CA ALA A 118 -14.21 -8.31 -2.27
C ALA A 118 -14.16 -7.35 -3.46
N LEU A 119 -15.04 -7.51 -4.45
CA LEU A 119 -15.16 -6.60 -5.60
C LEU A 119 -15.51 -5.17 -5.15
N GLY A 120 -16.44 -5.01 -4.22
CA GLY A 120 -16.82 -3.69 -3.73
C GLY A 120 -15.70 -2.97 -2.93
N SER A 121 -14.60 -3.64 -2.60
CA SER A 121 -13.42 -3.01 -1.97
C SER A 121 -12.78 -1.91 -2.83
N PHE A 122 -13.02 -1.88 -4.13
CA PHE A 122 -12.62 -0.74 -4.99
C PHE A 122 -13.25 0.59 -4.56
N ALA A 123 -14.39 0.57 -3.84
CA ALA A 123 -14.96 1.76 -3.22
C ALA A 123 -13.99 2.43 -2.23
N ALA A 124 -13.06 1.67 -1.62
CA ALA A 124 -12.03 2.21 -0.74
C ALA A 124 -11.07 3.16 -1.47
N ALA A 125 -10.85 2.99 -2.79
CA ALA A 125 -10.06 3.93 -3.58
C ALA A 125 -10.72 5.31 -3.65
N PHE A 126 -12.04 5.35 -3.90
CA PHE A 126 -12.80 6.60 -3.87
C PHE A 126 -12.82 7.21 -2.47
N MET A 127 -13.03 6.38 -1.44
CA MET A 127 -12.98 6.81 -0.04
C MET A 127 -11.63 7.44 0.31
N ALA A 128 -10.52 6.82 -0.09
CA ALA A 128 -9.18 7.32 0.13
C ALA A 128 -8.93 8.66 -0.60
N ILE A 129 -9.33 8.76 -1.87
CA ILE A 129 -9.16 9.99 -2.66
C ILE A 129 -9.98 11.15 -2.07
N ILE A 130 -11.24 10.90 -1.73
CA ILE A 130 -12.13 11.90 -1.13
C ILE A 130 -11.63 12.28 0.26
N GLY A 131 -11.27 11.30 1.09
CA GLY A 131 -10.72 11.51 2.43
C GLY A 131 -9.43 12.31 2.40
N ALA A 132 -8.49 11.98 1.52
CA ALA A 132 -7.24 12.70 1.34
C ALA A 132 -7.48 14.18 0.99
N ARG A 133 -8.39 14.43 0.04
CA ARG A 133 -8.77 15.79 -0.37
C ARG A 133 -9.45 16.56 0.76
N ALA A 134 -10.41 15.94 1.45
CA ALA A 134 -11.13 16.56 2.56
C ALA A 134 -10.20 16.92 3.73
N MET A 135 -9.18 16.09 4.00
CA MET A 135 -8.17 16.34 5.03
C MET A 135 -7.07 17.33 4.60
N GLY A 136 -7.12 17.81 3.35
CA GLY A 136 -6.17 18.77 2.82
C GLY A 136 -4.76 18.21 2.61
N ILE A 137 -4.62 16.90 2.40
CA ILE A 137 -3.33 16.27 2.10
C ILE A 137 -2.90 16.74 0.72
N ARG A 138 -1.88 17.61 0.70
CA ARG A 138 -1.24 18.07 -0.52
C ARG A 138 -0.09 17.12 -0.83
N PRO A 139 0.19 16.84 -2.12
CA PRO A 139 1.47 16.24 -2.48
C PRO A 139 2.56 17.14 -1.89
N GLY A 140 3.33 16.63 -0.93
CA GLY A 140 4.52 17.31 -0.48
C GLY A 140 5.34 17.61 -1.72
N GLY A 141 5.70 18.88 -1.93
CA GLY A 141 6.62 19.25 -2.99
C GLY A 141 7.79 18.28 -2.89
N ALA A 142 8.07 17.57 -3.99
CA ALA A 142 9.24 16.71 -4.09
C ALA A 142 10.37 17.46 -3.42
N ALA A 143 11.03 16.83 -2.44
CA ALA A 143 12.24 17.38 -1.88
C ALA A 143 13.15 17.65 -3.06
N THR A 144 13.20 18.91 -3.51
CA THR A 144 14.30 19.45 -4.27
C THR A 144 15.46 19.26 -3.33
N ASN A 145 16.15 18.12 -3.49
CA ASN A 145 17.53 17.98 -3.11
C ASN A 145 18.22 19.18 -3.76
N LYS A 146 18.36 20.26 -2.99
CA LYS A 146 19.45 21.19 -3.21
C LYS A 146 20.68 20.34 -2.95
N GLU A 147 21.21 19.77 -4.01
CA GLU A 147 22.63 19.43 -4.04
C GLU A 147 23.36 20.69 -3.57
N GLU A 148 23.93 20.57 -2.38
CA GLU A 148 24.81 21.57 -1.79
C GLU A 148 25.96 21.76 -2.78
N PRO A 149 26.19 22.98 -3.32
CA PRO A 149 27.30 23.18 -4.24
C PRO A 149 28.58 22.90 -3.45
N ALA A 150 29.31 21.87 -3.89
CA ALA A 150 30.63 21.55 -3.37
C ALA A 150 31.48 22.82 -3.37
N ALA A 151 31.82 23.29 -2.18
CA ALA A 151 32.66 24.44 -1.98
C ALA A 151 33.99 24.21 -2.71
N GLU A 152 34.28 25.12 -3.65
CA GLU A 152 35.61 25.31 -4.20
C GLU A 152 36.59 25.62 -3.06
N THR A 153 37.53 24.70 -2.82
CA THR A 153 38.78 25.03 -2.13
C THR A 153 39.94 24.41 -2.89
N GLY A 154 40.60 25.25 -3.69
CA GLY A 154 41.81 24.92 -4.42
C GLY A 154 42.33 26.11 -5.24
N LYS A 155 42.68 27.20 -4.54
CA LYS A 155 43.54 28.30 -5.06
C LYS A 155 44.77 27.73 -5.76
N GLU A 156 45.01 28.11 -7.01
CA GLU A 156 45.99 29.15 -7.42
C GLU A 156 47.40 28.92 -6.88
N GLU A 157 48.31 28.59 -7.82
CA GLU A 157 49.70 29.08 -7.98
C GLU A 157 50.64 27.93 -8.39
N ASP A 158 50.90 27.81 -9.69
CA ASP A 158 52.30 27.76 -10.11
C ASP A 158 52.47 28.58 -11.39
N ALA A 159 53.53 29.36 -11.36
CA ALA A 159 53.74 30.54 -12.16
C ALA A 159 54.37 30.18 -13.51
N SER A 160 54.01 30.98 -14.51
CA SER A 160 54.89 31.27 -15.62
C SER A 160 56.18 31.95 -15.12
N ALA A 161 57.33 31.41 -15.51
CA ALA A 161 58.60 32.08 -15.87
C ALA A 161 59.83 31.34 -15.31
N ASP A 162 60.41 30.44 -16.11
CA ASP A 162 61.75 30.58 -16.72
C ASP A 162 62.11 29.35 -17.56
#